data_AF-A0AAV2B256-F1
#
_entry.id   AF-A0AAV2B256-F1
#
_cell.length_a   1.000
_cell.length_b   1.000
_cell.length_c   1.000
_cell.angle_alpha   90.00
_cell.angle_beta   90.00
_cell.angle_gamma   90.00
#
_symmetry.space_group_name_H-M   'P 1'
#
loop_
_entity.id
_entity.type
_entity.pdbx_description
1 polymer ?
#
loop_
_entity_poly.entity_id
_entity_poly.type
_entity_poly.pdbx_seq_one_letter_code
_entity_poly.pdbx_strand_id
1 'polypeptide(L)'
;MLYTDQRRNVPCYIEPYTDQFDKCSFNPNHETKFLIHGYVAILAPDDRFNDIKKVLLDYGSYNVIIVNWTMYNNFPFVLAYRNARIVGIKVAEFMKFTVNHARASPETFHCIGHSLGSHVCGQAGRLTSNLGRITGLDPGGISKFLRLKPNIRLRYKDANYVDVIHTSDIFSGTGLGYLDALGHMDFYPNGGVEQPHCQKGRRYQLNTVKNLTIQTSIDEGLCNHYIVLSYFKYSIMNNCRFIATKCGNFLSYKQNQCSPFDHPITAEMGFRSKKMTGLPPKSKFFLETLEFPPYCKGKK
;
A
#
# COMPACT_ATOMS: atom_id res chain seq x y z
N MET A 1 7.74 11.79 9.75
CA MET A 1 8.20 12.93 8.92
C MET A 1 7.00 13.53 8.22
N LEU A 2 6.59 14.74 8.58
CA LEU A 2 5.44 15.44 7.98
C LEU A 2 5.87 16.28 6.77
N TYR A 3 5.13 16.13 5.68
CA TYR A 3 5.23 16.95 4.47
C TYR A 3 3.85 17.53 4.14
N THR A 4 3.86 18.78 3.68
CA THR A 4 2.66 19.53 3.28
C THR A 4 2.99 20.40 2.07
N ASP A 5 2.01 21.12 1.54
CA ASP A 5 2.23 22.08 0.44
C ASP A 5 3.27 23.16 0.76
N GLN A 6 3.35 23.56 2.04
CA GLN A 6 4.34 24.55 2.52
C GLN A 6 5.74 23.93 2.69
N ARG A 7 5.83 22.61 2.87
CA ARG A 7 7.08 21.88 3.18
C ARG A 7 7.17 20.58 2.38
N ARG A 8 7.31 20.71 1.06
CA ARG A 8 7.32 19.56 0.13
C ARG A 8 8.64 18.76 0.17
N ASN A 9 9.76 19.45 0.36
CA ASN A 9 11.10 18.87 0.22
C ASN A 9 11.77 18.56 1.57
N VAL A 10 11.54 19.39 2.58
CA VAL A 10 12.13 19.23 3.92
C VAL A 10 11.03 18.87 4.91
N PRO A 11 11.10 17.70 5.57
CA PRO A 11 10.06 17.32 6.51
C PRO A 11 10.09 18.17 7.78
N CYS A 12 8.92 18.33 8.38
CA CYS A 12 8.85 18.63 9.81
C CYS A 12 8.88 17.31 10.60
N TYR A 13 9.79 17.17 11.55
CA TYR A 13 9.80 16.02 12.46
C TYR A 13 8.76 16.25 13.55
N ILE A 14 7.84 15.32 13.66
CA ILE A 14 6.66 15.40 14.53
C ILE A 14 6.67 14.21 15.48
N GLU A 15 6.58 14.49 16.77
CA GLU A 15 6.47 13.50 17.84
C GLU A 15 5.25 13.83 18.72
N PRO A 16 4.58 12.82 19.30
CA PRO A 16 3.52 13.05 20.28
C PRO A 16 4.02 13.93 21.44
N TYR A 17 3.19 14.88 21.90
CA TYR A 17 3.42 15.68 23.12
C TYR A 17 4.58 16.67 23.07
N THR A 18 4.95 17.16 21.88
CA THR A 18 6.01 18.16 21.72
C THR A 18 5.45 19.49 21.22
N ASP A 19 5.90 20.61 21.78
CA ASP A 19 5.64 21.97 21.22
C ASP A 19 6.11 22.07 19.76
N GLN A 20 7.01 21.16 19.35
CA GLN A 20 7.47 21.03 17.98
C GLN A 20 6.32 20.66 17.02
N PHE A 21 5.32 19.91 17.46
CA PHE A 21 4.15 19.59 16.64
C PHE A 21 3.41 20.86 16.21
N ASP A 22 3.18 21.80 17.13
CA ASP A 22 2.45 23.05 16.86
C ASP A 22 3.24 24.01 15.97
N LYS A 23 4.57 23.84 15.89
CA LYS A 23 5.44 24.57 14.95
C LYS A 23 5.43 23.96 13.55
N CYS A 24 4.86 22.77 13.38
CA CYS A 24 4.72 22.12 12.09
C CYS A 24 3.39 22.50 11.43
N SER A 25 3.39 22.61 10.10
CA SER A 25 2.21 23.01 9.31
C SER A 25 1.14 21.91 9.18
N PHE A 26 0.88 21.11 10.22
CA PHE A 26 -0.19 20.10 10.20
C PHE A 26 -1.56 20.79 10.17
N ASN A 27 -2.41 20.43 9.21
CA ASN A 27 -3.75 21.00 9.10
C ASN A 27 -4.81 19.91 9.38
N PRO A 28 -5.55 19.95 10.50
CA PRO A 28 -6.53 18.92 10.84
C PRO A 28 -7.71 18.80 9.86
N ASN A 29 -7.95 19.83 9.03
CA ASN A 29 -8.98 19.83 8.00
C ASN A 29 -8.53 19.14 6.70
N HIS A 30 -7.24 18.85 6.54
CA HIS A 30 -6.73 18.11 5.38
C HIS A 30 -6.72 16.60 5.68
N GLU A 31 -7.03 15.79 4.66
CA GLU A 31 -6.83 14.33 4.78
C GLU A 31 -5.36 14.02 5.09
N THR A 32 -5.14 13.03 5.97
CA THR A 32 -3.79 12.64 6.39
C THR A 32 -3.40 11.31 5.78
N LYS A 33 -2.36 11.32 4.96
CA LYS A 33 -1.82 10.16 4.26
C LYS A 33 -0.60 9.63 5.00
N PHE A 34 -0.73 8.48 5.66
CA PHE A 34 0.41 7.80 6.28
C PHE A 34 1.05 6.87 5.25
N LEU A 35 2.32 7.08 4.93
CA LEU A 35 3.08 6.19 4.05
C LEU A 35 4.07 5.36 4.89
N ILE A 36 3.96 4.03 4.80
CA ILE A 36 4.73 3.11 5.65
C ILE A 36 5.45 2.06 4.78
N HIS A 37 6.79 2.08 4.84
CA HIS A 37 7.66 1.16 4.08
C HIS A 37 7.73 -0.24 4.69
N GLY A 38 8.37 -1.16 3.97
CA GLY A 38 8.43 -2.60 4.27
C GLY A 38 9.73 -3.09 4.91
N TYR A 39 9.93 -4.41 4.85
CA TYR A 39 11.15 -5.11 5.27
C TYR A 39 12.39 -4.62 4.49
N VAL A 40 13.52 -4.42 5.19
CA VAL A 40 14.82 -3.95 4.65
C VAL A 40 14.78 -2.70 3.77
N ALA A 41 13.66 -1.98 3.75
CA ALA A 41 13.52 -0.74 3.03
C ALA A 41 14.15 0.40 3.83
N ILE A 42 15.07 1.13 3.20
CA ILE A 42 15.71 2.33 3.75
C ILE A 42 15.01 3.54 3.15
N LEU A 43 14.73 4.59 3.92
CA LEU A 43 14.25 5.85 3.35
C LEU A 43 15.42 6.75 2.94
N ALA A 44 15.33 7.34 1.75
CA ALA A 44 16.29 8.29 1.18
C ALA A 44 15.54 9.39 0.40
N PRO A 45 16.13 10.58 0.19
CA PRO A 45 15.44 11.70 -0.47
C PRO A 45 14.80 11.35 -1.83
N ASP A 46 15.43 10.46 -2.60
CA ASP A 46 14.98 10.06 -3.95
C ASP A 46 14.34 8.66 -4.00
N ASP A 47 13.78 8.19 -2.88
CA ASP A 47 13.13 6.88 -2.79
C ASP A 47 11.70 6.85 -3.36
N ARG A 48 11.14 5.63 -3.46
CA ARG A 48 9.81 5.36 -3.99
C ARG A 48 8.67 5.95 -3.15
N PHE A 49 8.89 6.16 -1.85
CA PHE A 49 7.91 6.78 -0.95
C PHE A 49 7.86 8.29 -1.12
N ASN A 50 9.01 8.93 -1.36
CA ASN A 50 9.12 10.34 -1.71
C ASN A 50 8.49 10.62 -3.07
N ASP A 51 8.62 9.70 -4.02
CA ASP A 51 7.90 9.73 -5.30
C ASP A 51 6.37 9.74 -5.12
N ILE A 52 5.84 8.87 -4.26
CA ILE A 52 4.39 8.80 -3.94
C ILE A 52 3.96 10.08 -3.20
N LYS A 53 4.73 10.51 -2.20
CA LYS A 53 4.50 11.78 -1.48
C LYS A 53 4.39 12.95 -2.47
N LYS A 54 5.32 13.05 -3.43
CA LYS A 54 5.31 14.12 -4.43
C LYS A 54 4.01 14.13 -5.22
N VAL A 55 3.61 12.99 -5.81
CA VAL A 55 2.36 12.94 -6.59
C VAL A 55 1.10 13.12 -5.74
N LEU A 56 1.12 12.78 -4.45
CA LEU A 56 0.02 13.09 -3.53
C LEU A 56 -0.10 14.59 -3.32
N LEU A 57 1.00 15.30 -3.04
CA LEU A 57 1.01 16.75 -2.85
C LEU A 57 0.74 17.51 -4.16
N ASP A 58 1.03 16.91 -5.32
CA ASP A 58 0.62 17.47 -6.61
C ASP A 58 -0.88 17.24 -6.91
N TYR A 59 -1.47 16.20 -6.31
CA TYR A 59 -2.88 15.86 -6.51
C TYR A 59 -3.83 16.72 -5.67
N GLY A 60 -3.44 17.05 -4.45
CA GLY A 60 -4.27 17.86 -3.56
C GLY A 60 -3.57 18.19 -2.24
N SER A 61 -4.25 19.01 -1.43
CA SER A 61 -3.73 19.45 -0.14
C SER A 61 -3.92 18.36 0.92
N TYR A 62 -2.82 17.75 1.32
CA TYR A 62 -2.76 16.65 2.29
C TYR A 62 -1.73 16.91 3.39
N ASN A 63 -1.94 16.29 4.54
CA ASN A 63 -0.83 16.00 5.47
C ASN A 63 -0.21 14.66 5.04
N VAL A 64 0.98 14.66 4.44
CA VAL A 64 1.65 13.40 4.09
C VAL A 64 2.69 13.07 5.14
N ILE A 65 2.48 11.98 5.87
CA ILE A 65 3.35 11.53 6.95
C ILE A 65 4.07 10.25 6.51
N ILE A 66 5.37 10.35 6.26
CA ILE A 66 6.21 9.17 6.05
C ILE A 66 6.68 8.66 7.42
N VAL A 67 6.35 7.40 7.72
CA VAL A 67 6.75 6.70 8.95
C VAL A 67 8.08 6.02 8.68
N ASN A 68 9.16 6.56 9.23
CA ASN A 68 10.49 5.97 9.13
C ASN A 68 10.71 4.97 10.27
N TRP A 69 10.78 3.70 9.95
CA TRP A 69 11.09 2.62 10.89
C TRP A 69 12.26 1.76 10.41
N THR A 70 13.15 2.34 9.60
CA THR A 70 14.35 1.70 9.00
C THR A 70 15.26 1.06 10.06
N MET A 71 15.28 1.56 11.29
CA MET A 71 16.07 0.96 12.37
C MET A 71 15.51 -0.43 12.80
N TYR A 72 14.22 -0.67 12.60
CA TYR A 72 13.50 -1.81 13.17
C TYR A 72 12.95 -2.81 12.13
N ASN A 73 13.18 -2.58 10.84
CA ASN A 73 12.67 -3.41 9.74
C ASN A 73 13.72 -4.37 9.14
N ASN A 74 14.85 -4.58 9.82
CA ASN A 74 16.01 -5.32 9.32
C ASN A 74 15.94 -6.83 9.60
N PHE A 75 16.90 -7.57 9.03
CA PHE A 75 17.07 -9.01 9.26
C PHE A 75 17.23 -9.36 10.76
N PRO A 76 16.68 -10.49 11.24
CA PRO A 76 15.89 -11.49 10.51
C PRO A 76 14.43 -11.09 10.32
N PHE A 77 13.79 -11.57 9.25
CA PHE A 77 12.41 -11.24 8.89
C PHE A 77 11.40 -11.43 10.02
N VAL A 78 11.53 -12.50 10.82
CA VAL A 78 10.65 -12.75 11.97
C VAL A 78 10.74 -11.62 13.01
N LEU A 79 11.93 -11.06 13.22
CA LEU A 79 12.12 -9.91 14.12
C LEU A 79 11.48 -8.66 13.54
N ALA A 80 11.72 -8.36 12.26
CA ALA A 80 11.06 -7.24 11.57
C ALA A 80 9.52 -7.35 11.63
N TYR A 81 8.97 -8.55 11.46
CA TYR A 81 7.54 -8.81 11.57
C TYR A 81 7.01 -8.54 12.98
N ARG A 82 7.74 -8.95 14.03
CA ARG A 82 7.39 -8.63 15.43
C ARG A 82 7.46 -7.12 15.68
N ASN A 83 8.48 -6.45 15.15
CA ASN A 83 8.65 -5.01 15.25
C ASN A 83 7.54 -4.25 14.52
N ALA A 84 7.05 -4.74 13.37
CA ALA A 84 5.93 -4.15 12.66
C ALA A 84 4.69 -4.01 13.54
N ARG A 85 4.44 -4.96 14.46
CA ARG A 85 3.38 -4.84 15.46
C ARG A 85 3.62 -3.67 16.41
N ILE A 86 4.84 -3.51 16.91
CA ILE A 86 5.22 -2.42 17.83
C ILE A 86 5.11 -1.06 17.13
N VAL A 87 5.61 -0.96 15.89
CA VAL A 87 5.49 0.24 15.07
C VAL A 87 4.02 0.59 14.83
N GLY A 88 3.16 -0.40 14.57
CA GLY A 88 1.72 -0.18 14.42
C GLY A 88 1.06 0.39 15.67
N ILE A 89 1.49 -0.04 16.86
CA ILE A 89 1.05 0.56 18.14
C ILE A 89 1.48 2.03 18.21
N LYS A 90 2.73 2.35 17.87
CA LYS A 90 3.24 3.73 17.86
C LYS A 90 2.54 4.62 16.84
N VAL A 91 2.20 4.10 15.67
CA VAL A 91 1.41 4.83 14.67
C VAL A 91 -0.01 5.10 15.20
N ALA A 92 -0.65 4.14 15.88
CA ALA A 92 -1.96 4.37 16.50
C ALA A 92 -1.91 5.40 17.64
N GLU A 93 -0.88 5.35 18.49
CA GLU A 93 -0.65 6.37 19.52
C GLU A 93 -0.53 7.76 18.89
N PHE A 94 0.23 7.89 17.80
CA PHE A 94 0.35 9.14 17.07
C PHE A 94 -0.97 9.61 16.42
N MET A 95 -1.72 8.69 15.78
CA MET A 95 -3.05 9.00 15.23
C MET A 95 -4.02 9.49 16.30
N LYS A 96 -4.04 8.87 17.49
CA LYS A 96 -4.86 9.33 18.62
C LYS A 96 -4.41 10.69 19.13
N PHE A 97 -3.11 10.93 19.18
CA PHE A 97 -2.57 12.24 19.54
C PHE A 97 -3.07 13.33 18.58
N THR A 98 -3.00 13.13 17.26
CA THR A 98 -3.48 14.15 16.30
C THR A 98 -4.99 14.38 16.40
N VAL A 99 -5.77 13.34 16.72
CA VAL A 99 -7.21 13.46 17.00
C VAL A 99 -7.48 14.30 18.25
N ASN A 100 -6.77 14.03 19.34
CA ASN A 100 -7.01 14.70 20.62
C ASN A 100 -6.45 16.13 20.65
N HIS A 101 -5.25 16.32 20.13
CA HIS A 101 -4.50 17.59 20.18
C HIS A 101 -4.91 18.54 19.05
N ALA A 102 -4.84 18.06 17.80
CA ALA A 102 -5.12 18.89 16.62
C ALA A 102 -6.59 18.84 16.17
N ARG A 103 -7.43 18.00 16.78
CA ARG A 103 -8.84 17.79 16.39
C ARG A 103 -9.02 17.24 14.97
N ALA A 104 -8.05 16.46 14.50
CA ALA A 104 -8.19 15.73 13.25
C ALA A 104 -9.24 14.60 13.36
N SER A 105 -9.97 14.30 12.29
CA SER A 105 -10.93 13.18 12.27
C SER A 105 -10.23 11.88 11.85
N PRO A 106 -10.36 10.76 12.60
CA PRO A 106 -9.79 9.48 12.19
C PRO A 106 -10.29 8.99 10.82
N GLU A 107 -11.51 9.38 10.45
CA GLU A 107 -12.16 9.03 9.17
C GLU A 107 -11.46 9.67 7.96
N THR A 108 -10.68 10.74 8.14
CA THR A 108 -9.90 11.39 7.07
C THR A 108 -8.49 10.79 6.94
N PHE A 109 -8.14 9.81 7.78
CA PHE A 109 -6.85 9.15 7.71
C PHE A 109 -6.84 8.03 6.67
N HIS A 110 -5.78 8.00 5.87
CA HIS A 110 -5.51 6.95 4.90
C HIS A 110 -4.11 6.39 5.15
N CYS A 111 -4.04 5.16 5.66
CA CYS A 111 -2.78 4.45 5.87
C CYS A 111 -2.42 3.59 4.65
N ILE A 112 -1.29 3.89 4.03
CA ILE A 112 -0.79 3.23 2.82
C ILE A 112 0.49 2.51 3.20
N GLY A 113 0.43 1.19 3.27
CA GLY A 113 1.55 0.35 3.71
C GLY A 113 2.04 -0.55 2.58
N HIS A 114 3.35 -0.67 2.40
CA HIS A 114 3.96 -1.65 1.49
C HIS A 114 4.55 -2.81 2.27
N SER A 115 4.38 -4.04 1.76
CA SER A 115 4.99 -5.24 2.38
C SER A 115 4.61 -5.35 3.86
N LEU A 116 5.58 -5.42 4.79
CA LEU A 116 5.32 -5.38 6.24
C LEU A 116 4.60 -4.10 6.72
N GLY A 117 4.77 -2.97 6.03
CA GLY A 117 4.05 -1.73 6.29
C GLY A 117 2.53 -1.88 6.17
N SER A 118 2.04 -2.82 5.35
CA SER A 118 0.60 -3.16 5.28
C SER A 118 0.08 -3.67 6.62
N HIS A 119 0.89 -4.47 7.32
CA HIS A 119 0.54 -5.01 8.63
C HIS A 119 0.72 -3.97 9.75
N VAL A 120 1.67 -3.04 9.61
CA VAL A 120 1.76 -1.85 10.47
C VAL A 120 0.45 -1.06 10.40
N CYS A 121 -0.06 -0.78 9.18
CA CYS A 121 -1.35 -0.11 9.00
C CYS A 121 -2.51 -0.89 9.62
N GLY A 122 -2.57 -2.21 9.42
CA GLY A 122 -3.60 -3.06 10.04
C GLY A 122 -3.56 -3.03 11.57
N GLN A 123 -2.38 -3.06 12.16
CA GLN A 123 -2.21 -2.94 13.61
C GLN A 123 -2.58 -1.55 14.13
N ALA A 124 -2.25 -0.50 13.39
CA ALA A 124 -2.61 0.86 13.74
C ALA A 124 -4.14 1.05 13.71
N GLY A 125 -4.79 0.62 12.63
CA GLY A 125 -6.24 0.75 12.47
C GLY A 125 -7.07 -0.02 13.49
N ARG A 126 -6.60 -1.18 13.98
CA ARG A 126 -7.24 -1.87 15.11
C ARG A 126 -7.32 -1.05 16.39
N LEU A 127 -6.33 -0.21 16.59
CA LEU A 127 -6.17 0.57 17.81
C LEU A 127 -6.75 1.98 17.64
N THR A 128 -7.07 2.40 16.41
CA THR A 128 -7.65 3.70 16.07
C THR A 128 -9.07 3.51 15.57
N SER A 129 -10.06 3.79 16.44
CA SER A 129 -11.48 3.73 16.09
C SER A 129 -11.79 4.58 14.85
N ASN A 130 -12.66 4.07 13.98
CA ASN A 130 -13.12 4.74 12.75
C ASN A 130 -12.03 5.19 11.77
N LEU A 131 -10.87 4.52 11.74
CA LEU A 131 -9.85 4.81 10.74
C LEU A 131 -10.46 4.77 9.32
N GLY A 132 -10.31 5.85 8.56
CA GLY A 132 -10.96 6.03 7.26
C GLY A 132 -10.62 4.94 6.23
N ARG A 133 -9.34 4.80 5.90
CA ARG A 133 -8.89 3.87 4.86
C ARG A 133 -7.54 3.25 5.15
N ILE A 134 -7.39 1.97 4.81
CA ILE A 134 -6.08 1.32 4.67
C ILE A 134 -5.92 0.82 3.23
N THR A 135 -4.79 1.13 2.60
CA THR A 135 -4.36 0.46 1.37
C THR A 135 -3.14 -0.42 1.64
N GLY A 136 -3.28 -1.72 1.44
CA GLY A 136 -2.19 -2.69 1.50
C GLY A 136 -1.54 -2.87 0.12
N LEU A 137 -0.28 -2.50 -0.02
CA LEU A 137 0.49 -2.64 -1.25
C LEU A 137 1.39 -3.87 -1.13
N ASP A 138 0.97 -4.96 -1.78
CA ASP A 138 1.57 -6.29 -1.75
C ASP A 138 1.98 -6.72 -0.33
N PRO A 139 1.02 -6.96 0.58
CA PRO A 139 1.31 -7.26 1.98
C PRO A 139 2.31 -8.41 2.13
N GLY A 140 3.33 -8.22 2.97
CA GLY A 140 4.42 -9.20 3.10
C GLY A 140 3.93 -10.54 3.67
N GLY A 141 4.16 -11.61 2.94
CA GLY A 141 3.89 -12.97 3.39
C GLY A 141 4.87 -13.42 4.48
N ILE A 142 4.42 -14.28 5.38
CA ILE A 142 5.32 -15.16 6.14
C ILE A 142 5.11 -16.58 5.64
N SER A 143 6.18 -17.36 5.61
CA SER A 143 6.21 -18.81 5.35
C SER A 143 4.95 -19.56 5.83
N LYS A 144 4.53 -20.57 5.06
CA LYS A 144 3.38 -21.47 5.32
C LYS A 144 3.31 -21.98 6.77
N PHE A 145 4.47 -22.24 7.39
CA PHE A 145 4.58 -22.77 8.74
C PHE A 145 4.24 -21.74 9.82
N LEU A 146 4.47 -20.47 9.53
CA LEU A 146 4.11 -19.34 10.37
C LEU A 146 2.84 -18.73 9.79
N ARG A 147 1.72 -19.47 9.88
CA ARG A 147 0.40 -18.90 9.63
C ARG A 147 0.33 -17.56 10.35
N LEU A 148 0.18 -16.50 9.56
CA LEU A 148 0.06 -15.14 10.04
C LEU A 148 -1.02 -15.10 11.14
N LYS A 149 -0.61 -14.89 12.39
CA LYS A 149 -1.59 -14.84 13.48
C LYS A 149 -2.57 -13.68 13.17
N PRO A 150 -3.88 -13.90 13.26
CA PRO A 150 -4.89 -12.89 12.90
C PRO A 150 -4.76 -11.57 13.65
N ASN A 151 -4.05 -11.56 14.79
CA ASN A 151 -3.81 -10.38 15.61
C ASN A 151 -2.69 -9.46 15.09
N ILE A 152 -1.93 -9.85 14.06
CA ILE A 152 -0.86 -9.00 13.48
C ILE A 152 -1.17 -8.69 12.01
N ARG A 153 -1.56 -9.69 11.21
CA ARG A 153 -1.87 -9.54 9.78
C ARG A 153 -3.01 -8.59 9.49
N LEU A 154 -2.87 -7.68 8.52
CA LEU A 154 -3.95 -6.82 8.00
C LEU A 154 -5.29 -7.59 7.79
N ARG A 155 -6.42 -6.93 8.09
CA ARG A 155 -7.77 -7.47 7.91
C ARG A 155 -8.70 -6.36 7.42
N TYR A 156 -9.76 -6.76 6.74
CA TYR A 156 -10.80 -5.83 6.27
C TYR A 156 -11.45 -5.01 7.38
N LYS A 157 -11.50 -5.53 8.62
CA LYS A 157 -12.09 -4.84 9.79
C LYS A 157 -11.18 -3.77 10.40
N ASP A 158 -9.94 -3.63 9.94
CA ASP A 158 -8.98 -2.73 10.58
C ASP A 158 -9.20 -1.25 10.16
N ALA A 159 -10.11 -0.95 9.22
CA ALA A 159 -10.54 0.40 8.86
C ALA A 159 -11.95 0.37 8.24
N ASN A 160 -12.58 1.54 8.08
CA ASN A 160 -13.88 1.67 7.42
C ASN A 160 -13.83 1.13 5.98
N TYR A 161 -12.70 1.35 5.30
CA TYR A 161 -12.37 0.74 4.01
C TYR A 161 -10.95 0.19 4.00
N VAL A 162 -10.79 -1.01 3.44
CA VAL A 162 -9.48 -1.66 3.27
C VAL A 162 -9.41 -2.18 1.85
N ASP A 163 -8.49 -1.67 1.06
CA ASP A 163 -8.19 -2.15 -0.28
C ASP A 163 -6.77 -2.71 -0.34
N VAL A 164 -6.58 -3.79 -1.10
CA VAL A 164 -5.28 -4.47 -1.16
C VAL A 164 -4.93 -4.74 -2.61
N ILE A 165 -3.68 -4.51 -2.99
CA ILE A 165 -3.14 -4.82 -4.31
C ILE A 165 -2.09 -5.92 -4.15
N HIS A 166 -2.32 -7.06 -4.80
CA HIS A 166 -1.44 -8.22 -4.79
C HIS A 166 -0.64 -8.26 -6.09
N THR A 167 0.68 -8.32 -6.01
CA THR A 167 1.58 -8.35 -7.18
C THR A 167 2.62 -9.44 -7.11
N SER A 168 2.83 -10.07 -5.95
CA SER A 168 3.69 -11.25 -5.80
C SER A 168 3.11 -12.27 -4.81
N ASP A 169 3.59 -13.51 -4.88
CA ASP A 169 3.19 -14.57 -3.96
C ASP A 169 4.42 -15.30 -3.39
N ILE A 170 4.49 -15.43 -2.07
CA ILE A 170 5.54 -16.20 -1.39
C ILE A 170 5.57 -17.67 -1.80
N PHE A 171 4.46 -18.21 -2.32
CA PHE A 171 4.41 -19.59 -2.81
C PHE A 171 4.91 -19.77 -4.24
N SER A 172 5.25 -18.69 -4.97
CA SER A 172 5.89 -18.80 -6.29
C SER A 172 7.36 -19.22 -6.22
N GLY A 173 7.93 -19.35 -5.01
CA GLY A 173 9.32 -19.71 -4.76
C GLY A 173 10.26 -18.51 -4.62
N THR A 174 9.94 -17.38 -5.25
CA THR A 174 10.75 -16.14 -5.16
C THR A 174 9.96 -14.88 -4.80
N GLY A 175 8.61 -14.95 -4.79
CA GLY A 175 7.78 -13.82 -4.37
C GLY A 175 7.82 -13.58 -2.86
N LEU A 176 7.28 -12.42 -2.45
CA LEU A 176 7.30 -11.96 -1.06
C LEU A 176 5.90 -11.61 -0.54
N GLY A 177 4.90 -11.53 -1.41
CA GLY A 177 3.54 -11.12 -1.09
C GLY A 177 2.68 -12.23 -0.49
N TYR A 178 1.58 -11.82 0.13
CA TYR A 178 0.57 -12.66 0.75
C TYR A 178 -0.71 -12.65 -0.10
N LEU A 179 -0.94 -13.72 -0.88
CA LEU A 179 -1.95 -13.74 -1.94
C LEU A 179 -3.41 -13.89 -1.47
N ASP A 180 -3.66 -14.38 -0.25
CA ASP A 180 -5.03 -14.51 0.24
C ASP A 180 -5.68 -13.13 0.42
N ALA A 181 -6.96 -13.03 0.09
CA ALA A 181 -7.70 -11.79 0.23
C ALA A 181 -7.79 -11.32 1.70
N LEU A 182 -7.38 -10.07 1.92
CA LEU A 182 -7.26 -9.43 3.24
C LEU A 182 -8.24 -8.28 3.43
N GLY A 183 -8.63 -7.60 2.34
CA GLY A 183 -9.38 -6.36 2.38
C GLY A 183 -10.89 -6.53 2.25
N HIS A 184 -11.58 -5.39 2.13
CA HIS A 184 -12.92 -5.36 1.57
C HIS A 184 -12.86 -5.69 0.07
N MET A 185 -11.89 -5.09 -0.63
CA MET A 185 -11.65 -5.26 -2.05
C MET A 185 -10.18 -5.58 -2.27
N ASP A 186 -9.91 -6.68 -2.96
CA ASP A 186 -8.57 -7.20 -3.23
C ASP A 186 -8.35 -7.24 -4.75
N PHE A 187 -7.31 -6.55 -5.21
CA PHE A 187 -6.97 -6.38 -6.62
C PHE A 187 -5.77 -7.24 -6.98
N TYR A 188 -5.89 -7.98 -8.07
CA TYR A 188 -4.90 -8.95 -8.56
C TYR A 188 -4.50 -8.59 -10.00
N PRO A 189 -3.72 -7.52 -10.22
CA PRO A 189 -3.14 -7.22 -11.52
C PRO A 189 -2.35 -8.42 -12.03
N ASN A 190 -2.69 -8.84 -13.25
CA ASN A 190 -2.05 -9.97 -13.94
C ASN A 190 -2.10 -11.28 -13.11
N GLY A 191 -3.18 -11.47 -12.33
CA GLY A 191 -3.35 -12.62 -11.45
C GLY A 191 -2.66 -12.48 -10.09
N GLY A 192 -1.87 -11.43 -9.89
CA GLY A 192 -1.27 -11.05 -8.62
C GLY A 192 0.02 -11.79 -8.25
N VAL A 193 0.64 -12.50 -9.19
CA VAL A 193 1.86 -13.28 -8.94
C VAL A 193 3.04 -12.80 -9.78
N GLU A 194 2.85 -12.72 -11.10
CA GLU A 194 3.87 -12.32 -12.06
C GLU A 194 3.40 -11.10 -12.83
N GLN A 195 4.21 -10.05 -12.82
CA GLN A 195 3.85 -8.78 -13.41
C GLN A 195 4.56 -8.61 -14.76
N PRO A 196 3.86 -8.15 -15.82
CA PRO A 196 4.42 -8.05 -17.17
C PRO A 196 5.71 -7.25 -17.21
N HIS A 197 5.89 -6.24 -16.36
CA HIS A 197 7.13 -5.44 -16.28
C HIS A 197 8.37 -6.26 -15.84
N CYS A 198 8.17 -7.29 -15.03
CA CYS A 198 9.23 -8.00 -14.33
C CYS A 198 9.71 -9.20 -15.14
N GLN A 199 10.47 -8.93 -16.20
CA GLN A 199 11.00 -9.95 -17.11
C GLN A 199 12.52 -9.85 -17.20
N LYS A 200 13.20 -10.97 -17.42
CA LYS A 200 14.67 -11.03 -17.53
C LYS A 200 15.19 -9.97 -18.53
N GLY A 201 16.25 -9.26 -18.13
CA GLY A 201 16.88 -8.20 -18.91
C GLY A 201 16.24 -6.81 -18.73
N ARG A 202 15.08 -6.68 -18.08
CA ARG A 202 14.45 -5.38 -17.82
C ARG A 202 15.04 -4.69 -16.61
N ARG A 203 14.93 -3.36 -16.60
CA ARG A 203 15.32 -2.54 -15.47
C ARG A 203 14.19 -2.46 -14.46
N TYR A 204 14.52 -2.65 -13.18
CA TYR A 204 13.60 -2.48 -12.06
C TYR A 204 14.24 -1.59 -10.98
N GLN A 205 13.43 -1.24 -9.97
CA GLN A 205 13.86 -0.40 -8.87
C GLN A 205 13.32 -0.99 -7.57
N LEU A 206 14.20 -1.07 -6.56
CA LEU A 206 13.82 -1.29 -5.16
C LEU A 206 13.43 0.06 -4.54
N ASN A 207 13.40 0.16 -3.21
CA ASN A 207 13.06 1.42 -2.56
C ASN A 207 14.08 2.54 -2.86
N THR A 208 15.37 2.27 -2.67
CA THR A 208 16.48 3.25 -2.81
C THR A 208 17.42 2.93 -3.96
N VAL A 209 17.50 1.67 -4.37
CA VAL A 209 18.40 1.22 -5.44
C VAL A 209 17.66 1.26 -6.78
N LYS A 210 18.19 2.05 -7.72
CA LYS A 210 17.61 2.28 -9.05
C LYS A 210 18.41 1.57 -10.13
N ASN A 211 17.78 1.38 -11.30
CA ASN A 211 18.41 0.83 -12.51
C ASN A 211 19.02 -0.57 -12.33
N LEU A 212 18.46 -1.39 -11.44
CA LEU A 212 18.85 -2.79 -11.35
C LEU A 212 18.35 -3.54 -12.57
N THR A 213 19.07 -4.56 -13.02
CA THR A 213 18.66 -5.41 -14.14
C THR A 213 18.20 -6.75 -13.59
N ILE A 214 17.05 -7.24 -14.06
CA ILE A 214 16.55 -8.57 -13.70
C ILE A 214 17.43 -9.63 -14.37
N GLN A 215 18.23 -10.35 -13.60
CA GLN A 215 19.11 -11.40 -14.10
C GLN A 215 18.74 -12.77 -13.55
N THR A 216 18.19 -12.80 -12.34
CA THR A 216 17.84 -14.01 -11.59
C THR A 216 16.35 -14.07 -11.27
N SER A 217 15.86 -15.25 -10.87
CA SER A 217 14.50 -15.42 -10.36
C SER A 217 14.25 -14.66 -9.04
N ILE A 218 15.33 -14.39 -8.28
CA ILE A 218 15.26 -13.53 -7.08
C ILE A 218 14.99 -12.08 -7.48
N ASP A 219 15.67 -11.58 -8.52
CA ASP A 219 15.41 -10.22 -9.04
C ASP A 219 13.97 -10.08 -9.54
N GLU A 220 13.45 -11.12 -10.20
CA GLU A 220 12.07 -11.15 -10.68
C GLU A 220 11.09 -11.10 -9.51
N GLY A 221 11.29 -11.92 -8.48
CA GLY A 221 10.49 -11.89 -7.25
C GLY A 221 10.51 -10.53 -6.56
N LEU A 222 11.68 -9.90 -6.47
CA LEU A 222 11.83 -8.54 -5.95
C LEU A 222 11.11 -7.51 -6.82
N CYS A 223 11.26 -7.57 -8.14
CA CYS A 223 10.53 -6.68 -9.05
C CYS A 223 9.01 -6.82 -8.87
N ASN A 224 8.49 -8.05 -8.84
CA ASN A 224 7.07 -8.34 -8.63
C ASN A 224 6.55 -7.78 -7.30
N HIS A 225 7.39 -7.78 -6.25
CA HIS A 225 7.03 -7.22 -4.96
C HIS A 225 7.04 -5.68 -4.90
N TYR A 226 7.93 -5.03 -5.65
CA TYR A 226 8.11 -3.57 -5.61
C TYR A 226 7.31 -2.80 -6.66
N ILE A 227 6.88 -3.45 -7.75
CA ILE A 227 6.14 -2.81 -8.85
C ILE A 227 4.78 -2.23 -8.40
N VAL A 228 4.19 -2.76 -7.33
CA VAL A 228 2.95 -2.23 -6.73
C VAL A 228 3.06 -0.76 -6.34
N LEU A 229 4.24 -0.30 -5.92
CA LEU A 229 4.49 1.11 -5.61
C LEU A 229 4.35 1.97 -6.87
N SER A 230 4.65 1.42 -8.06
CA SER A 230 4.52 2.14 -9.34
C SER A 230 3.06 2.20 -9.72
N TYR A 231 2.35 1.08 -9.62
CA TYR A 231 0.92 1.03 -9.89
C TYR A 231 0.16 2.03 -9.00
N PHE A 232 0.47 2.06 -7.70
CA PHE A 232 -0.13 3.03 -6.80
C PHE A 232 0.21 4.47 -7.17
N LYS A 233 1.49 4.79 -7.42
CA LYS A 233 1.91 6.12 -7.90
C LYS A 233 1.15 6.57 -9.15
N TYR A 234 1.08 5.72 -10.17
CA TYR A 234 0.37 6.04 -11.42
C TYR A 234 -1.15 6.11 -11.24
N SER A 235 -1.73 5.38 -10.29
CA SER A 235 -3.17 5.47 -9.99
C SER A 235 -3.59 6.81 -9.38
N ILE A 236 -2.63 7.57 -8.82
CA ILE A 236 -2.85 8.94 -8.32
C ILE A 236 -2.92 9.92 -9.51
N MET A 237 -2.10 9.70 -10.54
CA MET A 237 -1.98 10.59 -11.69
C MET A 237 -3.25 10.60 -12.56
N ASN A 238 -3.63 11.77 -13.10
CA ASN A 238 -4.87 11.93 -13.88
C ASN A 238 -4.87 11.26 -15.27
N ASN A 239 -3.74 10.72 -15.71
CA ASN A 239 -3.58 10.12 -17.03
C ASN A 239 -3.74 8.60 -17.05
N CYS A 240 -3.97 7.96 -15.89
CA CYS A 240 -3.98 6.51 -15.79
C CYS A 240 -5.08 6.00 -14.85
N ARG A 241 -5.93 5.09 -15.36
CA ARG A 241 -6.98 4.44 -14.57
C ARG A 241 -6.83 2.92 -14.65
N PHE A 242 -6.69 2.28 -13.50
CA PHE A 242 -6.59 0.84 -13.40
C PHE A 242 -7.97 0.26 -13.13
N ILE A 243 -8.74 0.04 -14.19
CA ILE A 243 -10.08 -0.55 -14.09
C ILE A 243 -9.95 -2.06 -13.93
N ALA A 244 -10.52 -2.60 -12.85
CA ALA A 244 -10.50 -4.01 -12.52
C ALA A 244 -11.91 -4.57 -12.44
N THR A 245 -12.06 -5.84 -12.81
CA THR A 245 -13.34 -6.55 -12.88
C THR A 245 -13.44 -7.55 -11.74
N LYS A 246 -14.54 -7.51 -10.98
CA LYS A 246 -14.84 -8.51 -9.97
C LYS A 246 -14.99 -9.88 -10.63
N CYS A 247 -14.26 -10.87 -10.17
CA CYS A 247 -14.32 -12.23 -10.72
C CYS A 247 -14.04 -13.28 -9.65
N GLY A 248 -14.35 -14.55 -9.90
CA GLY A 248 -14.04 -15.63 -8.96
C GLY A 248 -12.54 -15.94 -8.89
N ASN A 249 -11.86 -15.90 -10.03
CA ASN A 249 -10.43 -16.17 -10.18
C ASN A 249 -9.90 -15.54 -11.48
N PHE A 250 -8.59 -15.55 -11.67
CA PHE A 250 -7.94 -14.94 -12.83
C PHE A 250 -8.21 -15.68 -14.15
N LEU A 251 -8.36 -17.01 -14.12
CA LEU A 251 -8.66 -17.80 -15.33
C LEU A 251 -10.04 -17.43 -15.89
N SER A 252 -11.06 -17.39 -15.05
CA SER A 252 -12.41 -16.94 -15.43
C SER A 252 -12.39 -15.50 -15.93
N TYR A 253 -11.56 -14.63 -15.35
CA TYR A 253 -11.37 -13.27 -15.85
C TYR A 253 -10.79 -13.26 -17.28
N LYS A 254 -9.75 -14.06 -17.55
CA LYS A 254 -9.16 -14.17 -18.89
C LYS A 254 -10.12 -14.74 -19.93
N GLN A 255 -11.09 -15.54 -19.49
CA GLN A 255 -12.13 -16.13 -20.34
C GLN A 255 -13.41 -15.26 -20.46
N ASN A 256 -13.43 -14.06 -19.86
CA ASN A 256 -14.60 -13.18 -19.79
C ASN A 256 -15.82 -13.80 -19.07
N GLN A 257 -15.58 -14.70 -18.11
CA GLN A 257 -16.60 -15.44 -17.35
C GLN A 257 -16.78 -14.87 -15.93
N CYS A 258 -16.86 -13.54 -15.79
CA CYS A 258 -16.93 -12.89 -14.48
C CYS A 258 -18.34 -12.61 -13.97
N SER A 259 -19.35 -12.70 -14.84
CA SER A 259 -20.74 -12.51 -14.49
C SER A 259 -21.64 -13.33 -15.44
N PRO A 260 -22.69 -13.98 -14.92
CA PRO A 260 -23.73 -14.61 -15.76
C PRO A 260 -24.68 -13.58 -16.41
N PHE A 261 -24.65 -12.32 -15.96
CA PHE A 261 -25.42 -11.21 -16.54
C PHE A 261 -24.46 -10.19 -17.15
N ASP A 262 -24.76 -9.67 -18.35
CA ASP A 262 -23.89 -8.91 -19.27
C ASP A 262 -23.18 -7.64 -18.73
N HIS A 263 -23.23 -7.36 -17.43
CA HIS A 263 -22.59 -6.19 -16.81
C HIS A 263 -21.65 -6.62 -15.67
N PRO A 264 -20.33 -6.76 -15.95
CA PRO A 264 -19.36 -7.06 -14.91
C PRO A 264 -19.24 -5.90 -13.91
N ILE A 265 -19.14 -6.23 -12.62
CA ILE A 265 -18.88 -5.23 -11.57
C ILE A 265 -17.42 -4.77 -11.70
N THR A 266 -17.21 -3.48 -11.97
CA THR A 266 -15.87 -2.89 -12.11
C THR A 266 -15.53 -1.94 -10.97
N ALA A 267 -14.25 -1.82 -10.64
CA ALA A 267 -13.72 -0.88 -9.66
C ALA A 267 -12.35 -0.34 -10.07
N GLU A 268 -12.02 0.87 -9.60
CA GLU A 268 -10.67 1.43 -9.76
C GLU A 268 -9.72 0.85 -8.70
N MET A 269 -8.62 0.26 -9.15
CA MET A 269 -7.49 -0.13 -8.31
C MET A 269 -6.63 1.09 -7.96
N GLY A 270 -6.13 1.13 -6.71
CA GLY A 270 -5.19 2.14 -6.26
C GLY A 270 -5.85 3.35 -5.60
N PHE A 271 -5.27 4.54 -5.77
CA PHE A 271 -5.62 5.73 -4.99
C PHE A 271 -7.11 6.10 -5.06
N ARG A 272 -7.74 5.95 -6.23
CA ARG A 272 -9.17 6.27 -6.44
C ARG A 272 -10.14 5.15 -6.03
N SER A 273 -9.64 4.04 -5.48
CA SER A 273 -10.51 2.97 -5.04
C SER A 273 -11.52 3.43 -4.00
N LYS A 274 -12.77 3.01 -4.15
CA LYS A 274 -13.88 3.34 -3.25
C LYS A 274 -14.59 2.05 -2.84
N LYS A 275 -14.94 1.97 -1.55
CA LYS A 275 -15.73 0.87 -1.02
C LYS A 275 -17.06 0.76 -1.78
N MET A 276 -17.35 -0.41 -2.31
CA MET A 276 -18.63 -0.69 -2.95
C MET A 276 -19.61 -1.28 -1.93
N THR A 277 -20.77 -0.64 -1.77
CA THR A 277 -21.85 -1.15 -0.91
C THR A 277 -22.40 -2.46 -1.47
N GLY A 278 -22.73 -3.39 -0.57
CA GLY A 278 -23.33 -4.69 -0.94
C GLY A 278 -22.34 -5.78 -1.38
N LEU A 279 -21.06 -5.45 -1.56
CA LEU A 279 -20.04 -6.48 -1.81
C LEU A 279 -19.61 -7.17 -0.50
N PRO A 280 -19.47 -8.50 -0.50
CA PRO A 280 -18.88 -9.19 0.64
C PRO A 280 -17.41 -8.78 0.80
N PRO A 281 -16.88 -8.76 2.05
CA PRO A 281 -15.45 -8.56 2.25
C PRO A 281 -14.65 -9.64 1.51
N LYS A 282 -13.39 -9.35 1.19
CA LYS A 282 -12.51 -10.20 0.40
C LYS A 282 -12.98 -10.42 -1.04
N SER A 283 -13.71 -9.44 -1.59
CA SER A 283 -14.12 -9.46 -3.00
C SER A 283 -12.90 -9.28 -3.89
N LYS A 284 -12.69 -10.23 -4.83
CA LYS A 284 -11.53 -10.26 -5.72
C LYS A 284 -11.82 -9.54 -7.04
N PHE A 285 -10.88 -8.69 -7.44
CA PHE A 285 -10.90 -7.93 -8.69
C PHE A 285 -9.65 -8.22 -9.49
N PHE A 286 -9.80 -8.38 -10.80
CA PHE A 286 -8.72 -8.73 -11.70
C PHE A 286 -8.62 -7.71 -12.82
N LEU A 287 -7.39 -7.47 -13.27
CA LEU A 287 -7.06 -6.57 -14.36
C LEU A 287 -5.76 -7.02 -14.98
N GLU A 288 -5.44 -6.47 -16.15
CA GLU A 288 -4.12 -6.62 -16.76
C GLU A 288 -3.45 -5.25 -16.86
N THR A 289 -2.14 -5.23 -16.65
CA THR A 289 -1.32 -4.03 -16.82
C THR A 289 -0.43 -4.15 -18.04
N LEU A 290 0.04 -3.02 -18.56
CA LEU A 290 1.11 -2.96 -19.53
C LEU A 290 2.47 -3.22 -18.86
N GLU A 291 3.48 -3.41 -19.70
CA GLU A 291 4.86 -3.66 -19.32
C GLU A 291 5.62 -2.40 -18.91
N PHE A 292 5.20 -1.25 -19.44
CA PHE A 292 5.86 0.04 -19.26
C PHE A 292 4.91 1.06 -18.65
N PRO A 293 5.44 2.07 -17.93
CA PRO A 293 4.65 3.19 -17.44
C PRO A 293 3.80 3.85 -18.55
N PRO A 294 2.57 4.29 -18.26
CA PRO A 294 1.94 4.35 -16.94
C PRO A 294 1.29 3.02 -16.49
N TYR A 295 1.56 1.90 -17.16
CA TYR A 295 1.11 0.54 -16.85
C TYR A 295 -0.40 0.27 -16.97
N CYS A 296 -1.29 1.26 -17.02
CA CYS A 296 -2.70 1.03 -17.35
C CYS A 296 -2.91 0.89 -18.87
N LYS A 297 -3.92 0.10 -19.26
CA LYS A 297 -4.32 -0.09 -20.67
C LYS A 297 -5.07 1.11 -21.30
N GLY A 298 -5.20 2.24 -20.60
CA GLY A 298 -5.81 3.49 -21.10
C GLY A 298 -6.94 4.04 -20.22
N LYS A 299 -7.39 5.28 -20.51
CA LYS A 299 -8.58 5.90 -19.91
C LYS A 299 -9.82 5.30 -20.59
N LYS A 300 -10.41 4.25 -20.04
CA LYS A 300 -11.81 3.96 -20.34
C LYS A 300 -12.68 4.54 -19.23
#